data_AF-A0A4Q7QME3-F1
#
_entry.id   AF-A0A4Q7QME3-F1
#
_cell.length_a   1.000
_cell.length_b   1.000
_cell.length_c   1.000
_cell.angle_alpha   90.00
_cell.angle_beta   90.00
_cell.angle_gamma   90.00
#
_symmetry.space_group_name_H-M   'P 1'
#
loop_
_entity.id
_entity.type
_entity.pdbx_description
1 polymer ?
#
loop_
_entity_poly.entity_id
_entity_poly.type
_entity_poly.pdbx_seq_one_letter_code
_entity_poly.pdbx_strand_id
1 'polypeptide(L)'
;MAFISTPNVPEMFAANRAPAGHVPNFVHTFAARPAVYEAWKQLNGAIKESMDLRRYELATLAAATALKSSYCSLAHGQILADKFYTAEEVAALVDEPANDPVDRAVMAFARQIALGADTVTQADVDALKALGLTDDDILDVALAAAARAFFSKTLDATGTQPDEAFNGLPETLRKSLTVGRPIYSG
;
A
#
# COMPACT_ATOMS: atom_id res chain seq x y z
N MET A 1 -0.08 15.75 9.90
CA MET A 1 -1.43 15.83 10.51
C MET A 1 -2.52 15.77 9.43
N ALA A 2 -3.73 15.33 9.78
CA ALA A 2 -4.89 15.28 8.90
C ALA A 2 -5.63 16.65 8.84
N PHE A 3 -6.43 16.88 7.80
CA PHE A 3 -7.29 18.06 7.59
C PHE A 3 -8.58 18.05 8.43
N ILE A 4 -8.85 16.95 9.12
CA ILE A 4 -10.04 16.78 9.96
C ILE A 4 -9.65 16.67 11.42
N SER A 5 -10.52 17.14 12.31
CA SER A 5 -10.37 16.90 13.76
C SER A 5 -10.62 15.43 14.07
N THR A 6 -9.73 14.82 14.84
CA THR A 6 -9.84 13.44 15.28
C THR A 6 -9.83 13.36 16.80
N PRO A 7 -10.57 12.42 17.41
CA PRO A 7 -10.60 12.30 18.86
C PRO A 7 -9.28 11.76 19.40
N ASN A 8 -8.96 12.15 20.63
CA ASN A 8 -7.88 11.54 21.39
C ASN A 8 -8.40 10.25 22.04
N VAL A 9 -7.88 9.09 21.64
CA VAL A 9 -8.31 7.77 22.13
C VAL A 9 -7.09 7.01 22.66
N PRO A 10 -6.67 7.25 23.93
CA PRO A 10 -5.40 6.74 24.47
C PRO A 10 -5.25 5.22 24.39
N GLU A 11 -6.32 4.47 24.62
CA GLU A 11 -6.31 3.00 24.55
C GLU A 11 -6.01 2.50 23.13
N MET A 12 -6.64 3.09 22.10
CA MET A 12 -6.37 2.76 20.70
C MET A 12 -4.94 3.11 20.30
N PHE A 13 -4.43 4.25 20.78
CA PHE A 13 -3.06 4.68 20.51
C PHE A 13 -2.04 3.77 21.19
N ALA A 14 -2.29 3.34 22.42
CA ALA A 14 -1.44 2.36 23.10
C ALA A 14 -1.44 1.01 22.35
N ALA A 15 -2.62 0.52 21.94
CA ALA A 15 -2.76 -0.75 21.24
C ALA A 15 -2.15 -0.78 19.83
N ASN A 16 -2.01 0.39 19.18
CA ASN A 16 -1.46 0.51 17.83
C ASN A 16 -0.12 1.27 17.79
N ARG A 17 0.58 1.36 18.92
CA ARG A 17 1.95 1.85 18.95
C ARG A 17 2.84 0.84 18.24
N ALA A 18 3.46 1.25 17.13
CA ALA A 18 4.38 0.42 16.38
C ALA A 18 5.56 -0.01 17.27
N PRO A 19 6.23 -1.15 16.98
CA PRO A 19 7.41 -1.60 17.72
C PRO A 19 8.51 -0.53 17.84
N ALA A 20 8.60 0.37 16.87
CA ALA A 20 9.51 1.52 16.86
C ALA A 20 9.12 2.66 17.82
N GLY A 21 8.08 2.48 18.64
CA GLY A 21 7.74 3.37 19.75
C GLY A 21 6.80 4.53 19.42
N HIS A 22 6.33 4.68 18.19
CA HIS A 22 5.39 5.74 17.79
C HIS A 22 4.03 5.20 17.33
N VAL A 23 3.01 6.06 17.35
CA VAL A 23 1.67 5.75 16.86
C VAL A 23 1.60 6.23 15.41
N PRO A 24 1.29 5.37 14.43
CA PRO A 24 1.19 5.80 13.04
C PRO A 24 0.12 6.88 12.86
N ASN A 25 0.39 7.87 12.02
CA ASN A 25 -0.49 8.99 11.68
C ASN A 25 -1.86 8.53 11.16
N PHE A 26 -1.93 7.39 10.45
CA PHE A 26 -3.23 6.84 10.06
C PHE A 26 -4.08 6.41 11.25
N VAL A 27 -3.50 5.96 12.37
CA VAL A 27 -4.26 5.56 13.57
C VAL A 27 -5.00 6.77 14.14
N HIS A 28 -4.36 7.94 14.15
CA HIS A 28 -5.01 9.19 14.53
C HIS A 28 -6.20 9.51 13.63
N THR A 29 -6.09 9.25 12.32
CA THR A 29 -7.19 9.45 11.37
C THR A 29 -8.37 8.52 11.69
N PHE A 30 -8.08 7.24 11.91
CA PHE A 30 -9.07 6.24 12.20
C PHE A 30 -9.64 6.27 13.62
N ALA A 31 -9.04 7.03 14.55
CA ALA A 31 -9.56 7.21 15.90
C ALA A 31 -11.00 7.76 15.94
N ALA A 32 -11.41 8.49 14.89
CA ALA A 32 -12.78 8.95 14.74
C ALA A 32 -13.79 7.81 14.48
N ARG A 33 -13.32 6.65 13.96
CA ARG A 33 -14.12 5.49 13.58
C ARG A 33 -13.36 4.18 13.88
N PRO A 34 -13.11 3.84 15.16
CA PRO A 34 -12.29 2.68 15.54
C PRO A 34 -12.86 1.35 15.00
N ALA A 35 -14.19 1.18 14.98
CA ALA A 35 -14.83 -0.01 14.42
C ALA A 35 -14.50 -0.23 12.93
N VAL A 36 -14.32 0.85 12.15
CA VAL A 36 -13.92 0.76 10.74
C VAL A 36 -12.47 0.27 10.63
N TYR A 37 -11.59 0.74 11.52
CA TYR A 37 -10.19 0.30 11.52
C TYR A 37 -10.02 -1.15 11.95
N GLU A 38 -10.79 -1.61 12.93
CA GLU A 38 -10.82 -3.03 13.30
C GLU A 38 -11.33 -3.92 12.15
N ALA A 39 -12.41 -3.51 11.47
CA ALA A 39 -12.90 -4.23 10.30
C ALA A 39 -11.88 -4.25 9.15
N TRP A 40 -11.20 -3.12 8.92
CA TRP A 40 -10.10 -3.01 7.96
C TRP A 40 -8.96 -3.99 8.28
N LYS A 41 -8.54 -4.09 9.54
CA LYS A 41 -7.49 -5.04 9.95
C LYS A 41 -7.89 -6.48 9.66
N GLN A 42 -9.14 -6.85 9.93
CA GLN A 42 -9.65 -8.19 9.63
C GLN A 42 -9.66 -8.47 8.12
N LEU A 43 -10.19 -7.55 7.32
CA LEU A 43 -10.22 -7.68 5.86
C LEU A 43 -8.81 -7.78 5.27
N ASN A 44 -7.92 -6.85 5.64
CA ASN A 44 -6.55 -6.84 5.14
C ASN A 44 -5.74 -8.04 5.66
N GLY A 45 -6.04 -8.55 6.86
CA GLY A 45 -5.47 -9.79 7.39
C GLY A 45 -5.83 -10.98 6.52
N ALA A 46 -7.11 -11.17 6.23
CA ALA A 46 -7.59 -12.27 5.39
C ALA A 46 -6.98 -12.25 3.99
N ILE A 47 -6.86 -11.07 3.35
CA ILE A 47 -6.21 -10.92 2.04
C ILE A 47 -4.72 -11.30 2.10
N LYS A 48 -4.02 -10.94 3.18
CA LYS A 48 -2.59 -11.25 3.33
C LYS A 48 -2.33 -12.71 3.62
N GLU A 49 -3.24 -13.39 4.32
CA GLU A 49 -3.08 -14.80 4.70
C GLU A 49 -3.22 -15.75 3.51
N SER A 50 -4.02 -15.39 2.49
CA SER A 50 -4.19 -16.20 1.26
C SER A 50 -3.07 -16.02 0.25
N MET A 51 -2.27 -14.96 0.36
CA MET A 51 -1.38 -14.50 -0.71
C MET A 51 0.10 -14.63 -0.34
N ASP A 52 0.95 -14.93 -1.34
CA ASP A 52 2.41 -14.75 -1.19
C ASP A 52 2.74 -13.30 -0.80
N LEU A 53 3.55 -13.14 0.26
CA LEU A 53 3.85 -11.83 0.81
C LEU A 53 4.51 -10.92 -0.23
N ARG A 54 5.47 -11.43 -1.01
CA ARG A 54 6.17 -10.62 -2.02
C ARG A 54 5.19 -10.10 -3.07
N ARG A 55 4.29 -10.97 -3.56
CA ARG A 55 3.24 -10.60 -4.53
C ARG A 55 2.25 -9.58 -3.94
N TYR A 56 1.82 -9.76 -2.69
CA TYR A 56 0.96 -8.80 -2.00
C TYR A 56 1.60 -7.41 -1.91
N GLU A 57 2.88 -7.36 -1.52
CA GLU A 57 3.61 -6.10 -1.38
C GLU A 57 3.84 -5.42 -2.75
N LEU A 58 4.15 -6.17 -3.81
CA LEU A 58 4.27 -5.65 -5.18
C LEU A 58 2.95 -5.09 -5.71
N ALA A 59 1.84 -5.84 -5.58
CA ALA A 59 0.51 -5.36 -5.99
C ALA A 59 0.12 -4.09 -5.22
N THR A 60 0.40 -4.07 -3.91
CA THR A 60 0.09 -2.94 -3.06
C THR A 60 0.94 -1.71 -3.38
N LEU A 61 2.23 -1.87 -3.61
CA LEU A 61 3.13 -0.79 -4.05
C LEU A 61 2.66 -0.21 -5.39
N ALA A 62 2.32 -1.08 -6.35
CA ALA A 62 1.86 -0.65 -7.67
C ALA A 62 0.54 0.13 -7.60
N ALA A 63 -0.44 -0.33 -6.82
CA ALA A 63 -1.69 0.39 -6.58
C ALA A 63 -1.46 1.72 -5.85
N ALA A 64 -0.61 1.74 -4.81
CA ALA A 64 -0.32 2.94 -4.02
C ALA A 64 0.36 4.04 -4.85
N THR A 65 1.37 3.67 -5.65
CA THR A 65 2.09 4.58 -6.54
C THR A 65 1.18 5.15 -7.62
N ALA A 66 0.34 4.33 -8.26
CA ALA A 66 -0.66 4.80 -9.22
C ALA A 66 -1.66 5.79 -8.60
N LEU A 67 -2.05 5.57 -7.35
CA LEU A 67 -2.94 6.46 -6.59
C LEU A 67 -2.23 7.69 -6.01
N LYS A 68 -0.90 7.82 -6.18
CA LYS A 68 -0.07 8.88 -5.59
C LYS A 68 -0.10 8.91 -4.05
N SER A 69 -0.33 7.77 -3.42
CA SER A 69 -0.37 7.65 -1.96
C SER A 69 1.03 7.44 -1.39
N SER A 70 1.71 8.53 -1.02
CA SER A 70 3.06 8.45 -0.41
C SER A 70 3.09 7.52 0.81
N TYR A 71 2.05 7.54 1.65
CA TYR A 71 2.02 6.76 2.89
C TYR A 71 2.13 5.27 2.56
N CYS A 72 1.27 4.81 1.64
CA CYS A 72 1.25 3.41 1.27
C CYS A 72 2.48 3.03 0.44
N SER A 73 2.94 3.90 -0.46
CA SER A 73 4.16 3.67 -1.24
C SER A 73 5.39 3.51 -0.34
N LEU A 74 5.59 4.38 0.65
CA LEU A 74 6.70 4.30 1.61
C LEU A 74 6.60 3.05 2.48
N ALA A 75 5.42 2.75 3.04
CA ALA A 75 5.23 1.61 3.94
C ALA A 75 5.49 0.26 3.23
N HIS A 76 4.90 0.06 2.05
CA HIS A 76 5.02 -1.20 1.31
C HIS A 76 6.35 -1.29 0.55
N GLY A 77 6.89 -0.16 0.07
CA GLY A 77 8.23 -0.11 -0.50
C GLY A 77 9.32 -0.43 0.52
N GLN A 78 9.19 0.03 1.77
CA GLN A 78 10.11 -0.36 2.85
C GLN A 78 10.09 -1.88 3.06
N ILE A 79 8.92 -2.51 3.12
CA ILE A 79 8.83 -3.97 3.32
C ILE A 79 9.51 -4.73 2.18
N LEU A 80 9.33 -4.27 0.94
CA LEU A 80 10.01 -4.83 -0.23
C LEU A 80 11.53 -4.69 -0.13
N ALA A 81 12.02 -3.51 0.25
CA ALA A 81 13.46 -3.24 0.39
C ALA A 81 14.10 -4.00 1.57
N ASP A 82 13.33 -4.25 2.63
CA ASP A 82 13.82 -4.97 3.81
C ASP A 82 13.87 -6.49 3.61
N LYS A 83 13.08 -7.04 2.67
CA LYS A 83 12.86 -8.50 2.58
C LYS A 83 13.15 -9.14 1.22
N PHE A 84 13.01 -8.42 0.11
CA PHE A 84 12.93 -9.04 -1.22
C PHE A 84 13.81 -8.37 -2.27
N TYR A 85 14.10 -7.08 -2.12
CA TYR A 85 14.80 -6.26 -3.10
C TYR A 85 15.76 -5.29 -2.40
N THR A 86 16.68 -4.70 -3.16
CA THR A 86 17.46 -3.55 -2.70
C THR A 86 16.62 -2.27 -2.72
N ALA A 87 17.08 -1.22 -2.02
CA ALA A 87 16.44 0.09 -2.03
C ALA A 87 16.36 0.69 -3.45
N GLU A 88 17.40 0.47 -4.26
CA GLU A 88 17.50 0.91 -5.65
C GLU A 88 16.52 0.16 -6.55
N GLU A 89 16.39 -1.16 -6.38
CA GLU A 89 15.43 -1.96 -7.14
C GLU A 89 13.98 -1.54 -6.83
N VAL A 90 13.63 -1.34 -5.56
CA VAL A 90 12.29 -0.86 -5.19
C VAL A 90 12.02 0.55 -5.69
N ALA A 91 13.02 1.44 -5.65
CA ALA A 91 12.89 2.78 -6.21
C ALA A 91 12.60 2.73 -7.72
N ALA A 92 13.29 1.85 -8.46
CA ALA A 92 13.09 1.68 -9.90
C ALA A 92 11.67 1.19 -10.24
N LEU A 93 11.06 0.33 -9.41
CA LEU A 93 9.70 -0.20 -9.63
C LEU A 93 8.58 0.86 -9.71
N VAL A 94 8.85 2.10 -9.31
CA VAL A 94 7.91 3.22 -9.41
C VAL A 94 7.72 3.63 -10.87
N ASP A 95 8.82 3.78 -11.60
CA ASP A 95 8.86 4.33 -12.97
C ASP A 95 9.14 3.26 -14.03
N GLU A 96 9.73 2.14 -13.64
CA GLU A 96 10.13 1.05 -14.52
C GLU A 96 9.31 -0.22 -14.25
N PRO A 97 8.97 -1.00 -15.30
CA PRO A 97 8.36 -2.31 -15.11
C PRO A 97 9.31 -3.26 -14.37
N ALA A 98 8.77 -4.12 -13.51
CA ALA A 98 9.55 -5.19 -12.90
C ALA A 98 10.22 -6.08 -13.96
N ASN A 99 11.40 -6.62 -13.65
CA ASN A 99 12.15 -7.49 -14.57
C ASN A 99 11.43 -8.84 -14.77
N ASP A 100 10.98 -9.44 -13.68
CA ASP A 100 10.23 -10.70 -13.70
C ASP A 100 8.88 -10.53 -14.43
N PRO A 101 8.55 -11.39 -15.41
CA PRO A 101 7.30 -11.26 -16.17
C PRO A 101 6.03 -11.38 -15.33
N VAL A 102 6.05 -12.21 -14.28
CA VAL A 102 4.89 -12.40 -13.39
C VAL A 102 4.70 -11.14 -12.55
N ASP A 103 5.76 -10.66 -11.90
CA ASP A 103 5.72 -9.45 -11.08
C ASP A 103 5.26 -8.25 -11.91
N ARG A 104 5.78 -8.11 -13.14
CA ARG A 104 5.40 -7.05 -14.07
C ARG A 104 3.91 -7.08 -14.40
N ALA A 105 3.36 -8.26 -14.70
CA ALA A 105 1.95 -8.42 -15.00
C ALA A 105 1.07 -8.16 -13.77
N VAL A 106 1.45 -8.67 -12.60
CA VAL A 106 0.76 -8.42 -11.32
C VAL A 106 0.70 -6.93 -11.01
N MET A 107 1.83 -6.24 -11.10
CA MET A 107 1.89 -4.81 -10.83
C MET A 107 1.10 -3.99 -11.87
N ALA A 108 1.14 -4.36 -13.15
CA ALA A 108 0.33 -3.70 -14.18
C ALA A 108 -1.17 -3.85 -13.91
N PHE A 109 -1.62 -5.07 -13.59
CA PHE A 109 -3.00 -5.36 -13.26
C PHE A 109 -3.47 -4.60 -12.00
N ALA A 110 -2.65 -4.58 -10.95
CA ALA A 110 -2.95 -3.83 -9.73
C ALA A 110 -3.08 -2.32 -9.97
N ARG A 111 -2.24 -1.73 -10.86
CA ARG A 111 -2.37 -0.32 -11.28
C ARG A 111 -3.69 -0.07 -12.02
N GLN A 112 -4.05 -0.95 -12.95
CA GLN A 112 -5.30 -0.84 -13.72
C GLN A 112 -6.52 -0.88 -12.79
N ILE A 113 -6.58 -1.83 -11.85
CA ILE A 113 -7.67 -1.94 -10.86
C ILE A 113 -7.77 -0.69 -9.98
N ALA A 114 -6.63 -0.19 -9.50
CA ALA A 114 -6.61 0.97 -8.60
C ALA A 114 -7.16 2.24 -9.26
N LEU A 115 -6.89 2.42 -10.57
CA LEU A 115 -7.28 3.60 -11.33
C LEU A 115 -8.66 3.48 -12.00
N GLY A 116 -9.03 2.28 -12.47
CA GLY A 116 -10.26 2.04 -13.22
C GLY A 116 -10.52 0.56 -13.43
N ALA A 117 -11.00 -0.13 -12.39
CA ALA A 117 -11.32 -1.56 -12.46
C ALA A 117 -12.39 -1.92 -13.50
N ASP A 118 -13.22 -0.96 -13.92
CA ASP A 118 -14.19 -1.10 -15.01
C ASP A 118 -13.54 -1.26 -16.39
N THR A 119 -12.26 -0.89 -16.52
CA THR A 119 -11.48 -1.06 -17.75
C THR A 119 -10.82 -2.43 -17.87
N VAL A 120 -10.88 -3.27 -16.84
CA VAL A 120 -10.34 -4.64 -16.87
C VAL A 120 -11.14 -5.48 -17.85
N THR A 121 -10.43 -6.18 -18.73
CA THR A 121 -11.00 -7.05 -19.75
C THR A 121 -10.65 -8.52 -19.51
N GLN A 122 -11.31 -9.43 -20.22
CA GLN A 122 -10.95 -10.85 -20.20
C GLN A 122 -9.51 -11.09 -20.69
N ALA A 123 -9.03 -10.28 -21.65
CA ALA A 123 -7.67 -10.41 -22.17
C ALA A 123 -6.61 -10.10 -21.10
N ASP A 124 -6.88 -9.15 -20.19
CA ASP A 124 -5.97 -8.83 -19.08
C ASP A 124 -5.85 -10.02 -18.10
N VAL A 125 -6.97 -10.67 -17.81
CA VAL A 125 -7.04 -11.89 -16.98
C VAL A 125 -6.34 -13.07 -17.66
N ASP A 126 -6.59 -13.28 -18.95
CA ASP A 126 -5.99 -14.37 -19.72
C ASP A 126 -4.46 -14.21 -19.84
N ALA A 127 -3.95 -12.97 -19.91
CA ALA A 127 -2.51 -12.70 -19.91
C ALA A 127 -1.85 -13.11 -18.59
N LEU A 128 -2.51 -12.93 -17.45
CA LEU A 128 -2.02 -13.40 -16.14
C LEU A 128 -2.05 -14.94 -16.07
N LYS A 129 -3.13 -15.57 -16.56
CA LYS A 129 -3.24 -17.04 -16.63
C LYS A 129 -2.17 -17.66 -17.51
N ALA A 130 -1.82 -17.02 -18.62
CA ALA A 130 -0.75 -17.47 -19.51
C ALA A 130 0.63 -17.48 -18.83
N LEU A 131 0.80 -16.71 -17.74
CA LEU A 131 1.99 -16.70 -16.89
C LEU A 131 1.92 -17.71 -15.72
N GLY A 132 0.85 -18.50 -15.65
CA GLY A 132 0.65 -19.55 -14.66
C GLY A 132 -0.10 -19.13 -13.40
N LEU A 133 -0.71 -17.94 -13.36
CA LEU A 133 -1.56 -17.53 -12.24
C LEU A 133 -2.91 -18.25 -12.29
N THR A 134 -3.35 -18.71 -11.13
CA THR A 134 -4.69 -19.27 -10.93
C THR A 134 -5.74 -18.18 -10.80
N ASP A 135 -7.03 -18.55 -10.84
CA ASP A 135 -8.12 -17.60 -10.58
C ASP A 135 -8.04 -17.01 -9.17
N ASP A 136 -7.61 -17.81 -8.19
CA ASP A 136 -7.39 -17.37 -6.81
C ASP A 136 -6.26 -16.33 -6.73
N ASP A 137 -5.13 -16.57 -7.41
CA ASP A 137 -4.02 -15.59 -7.47
C ASP A 137 -4.47 -14.25 -8.07
N ILE A 138 -5.31 -14.30 -9.11
CA ILE A 138 -5.81 -13.10 -9.79
C ILE A 138 -6.79 -12.34 -8.90
N LEU A 139 -7.67 -13.07 -8.20
CA LEU A 139 -8.58 -12.49 -7.21
C LEU A 139 -7.81 -11.84 -6.06
N ASP A 140 -6.75 -12.48 -5.55
CA ASP A 140 -5.91 -11.93 -4.48
C ASP A 140 -5.27 -10.60 -4.90
N VAL A 141 -4.75 -10.49 -6.14
CA VAL A 141 -4.21 -9.23 -6.67
C VAL A 141 -5.30 -8.15 -6.75
N ALA A 142 -6.51 -8.51 -7.19
CA ALA A 142 -7.64 -7.59 -7.25
C ALA A 142 -8.05 -7.10 -5.86
N LEU A 143 -8.11 -8.00 -4.88
CA LEU A 143 -8.42 -7.68 -3.49
C LEU A 143 -7.35 -6.79 -2.86
N ALA A 144 -6.06 -7.08 -3.08
CA ALA A 144 -4.95 -6.26 -2.59
C ALA A 144 -5.02 -4.83 -3.16
N ALA A 145 -5.25 -4.70 -4.48
CA ALA A 145 -5.38 -3.41 -5.14
C ALA A 145 -6.61 -2.63 -4.66
N ALA A 146 -7.77 -3.29 -4.51
CA ALA A 146 -9.00 -2.66 -4.02
C ALA A 146 -8.88 -2.22 -2.55
N ALA A 147 -8.33 -3.08 -1.69
CA ALA A 147 -8.02 -2.75 -0.31
C ALA A 147 -7.07 -1.55 -0.24
N ARG A 148 -6.09 -1.49 -1.14
CA ARG A 148 -5.19 -0.34 -1.25
C ARG A 148 -5.86 0.93 -1.72
N ALA A 149 -6.79 0.83 -2.65
CA ALA A 149 -7.60 1.98 -3.05
C ALA A 149 -8.41 2.53 -1.89
N PHE A 150 -9.07 1.68 -1.09
CA PHE A 150 -9.78 2.11 0.12
C PHE A 150 -8.85 2.87 1.08
N PHE A 151 -7.73 2.25 1.46
CA PHE A 151 -6.85 2.81 2.47
C PHE A 151 -6.17 4.10 2.00
N SER A 152 -5.56 4.08 0.81
CA SER A 152 -4.90 5.25 0.21
C SER A 152 -5.86 6.43 0.06
N LYS A 153 -7.04 6.21 -0.54
CA LYS A 153 -8.00 7.29 -0.77
C LYS A 153 -8.53 7.84 0.55
N THR A 154 -8.73 7.00 1.56
CA THR A 154 -9.14 7.46 2.89
C THR A 154 -8.10 8.42 3.48
N LEU A 155 -6.83 8.02 3.51
CA LEU A 155 -5.76 8.85 4.05
C LEU A 155 -5.56 10.15 3.27
N ASP A 156 -5.54 10.04 1.94
CA ASP A 156 -5.31 11.21 1.09
C ASP A 156 -6.49 12.18 1.13
N ALA A 157 -7.74 11.69 1.18
CA ALA A 157 -8.91 12.55 1.32
C ALA A 157 -8.91 13.34 2.63
N THR A 158 -8.35 12.76 3.71
CA THR A 158 -8.25 13.42 5.01
C THR A 158 -6.95 14.17 5.21
N GLY A 159 -6.08 14.30 4.21
CA GLY A 159 -4.82 15.04 4.38
C GLY A 159 -3.75 14.31 5.17
N THR A 160 -3.94 13.03 5.48
CA THR A 160 -3.06 12.28 6.39
C THR A 160 -1.69 12.08 5.75
N GLN A 161 -0.67 12.62 6.41
CA GLN A 161 0.72 12.52 5.96
C GLN A 161 1.38 11.23 6.45
N PRO A 162 2.34 10.66 5.69
CA PRO A 162 3.21 9.59 6.14
C PRO A 162 3.92 9.94 7.46
N ASP A 163 4.23 8.91 8.25
CA ASP A 163 4.93 9.05 9.53
C ASP A 163 6.31 9.71 9.38
N GLU A 164 6.69 10.56 10.33
CA GLU A 164 8.02 11.18 10.37
C GLU A 164 9.14 10.13 10.35
N ALA A 165 8.89 8.94 10.91
CA ALA A 165 9.82 7.82 10.91
C ALA A 165 10.30 7.42 9.50
N PHE A 166 9.51 7.66 8.45
CA PHE A 166 9.94 7.41 7.07
C PHE A 166 11.08 8.33 6.62
N ASN A 167 11.40 9.42 7.34
CA ASN A 167 12.62 10.21 7.08
C ASN A 167 13.91 9.40 7.32
N GLY A 168 13.85 8.32 8.10
CA GLY A 168 14.97 7.42 8.32
C GLY A 168 15.25 6.45 7.17
N LEU A 169 14.36 6.35 6.17
CA LEU A 169 14.58 5.49 5.01
C LEU A 169 15.73 6.01 4.13
N PRO A 170 16.41 5.11 3.38
CA PRO A 170 17.35 5.49 2.33
C PRO A 170 16.80 6.61 1.44
N GLU A 171 17.65 7.59 1.10
CA GLU A 171 17.22 8.77 0.34
C GLU A 171 16.58 8.40 -1.01
N THR A 172 17.10 7.37 -1.67
CA THR A 172 16.56 6.86 -2.94
C THR A 172 15.10 6.40 -2.81
N LEU A 173 14.77 5.67 -1.74
CA LEU A 173 13.41 5.23 -1.44
C LEU A 173 12.52 6.42 -1.09
N ARG A 174 12.98 7.32 -0.23
CA ARG A 174 12.19 8.49 0.18
C ARG A 174 11.82 9.35 -1.01
N LYS A 175 12.77 9.64 -1.91
CA LYS A 175 12.53 10.44 -3.11
C LYS A 175 11.53 9.76 -4.04
N SER A 176 11.72 8.48 -4.32
CA SER A 176 10.93 7.76 -5.32
C SER A 176 9.52 7.41 -4.82
N LEU A 177 9.37 7.16 -3.51
CA LEU A 177 8.10 6.70 -2.92
C LEU A 177 7.26 7.82 -2.30
N THR A 178 7.78 9.04 -2.18
CA THR A 178 6.98 10.23 -1.81
C THR A 178 6.28 10.79 -3.05
N VAL A 179 5.32 10.02 -3.57
CA VAL A 179 4.63 10.26 -4.85
C VAL A 179 3.46 11.26 -4.79
N GLY A 180 3.05 11.66 -3.58
CA GLY A 180 1.97 12.62 -3.34
C GLY A 180 2.22 13.46 -2.10
N ARG A 181 1.55 13.14 -0.99
CA ARG A 181 1.69 13.93 0.26
C ARG A 181 3.11 13.85 0.83
N PRO A 182 3.69 14.96 1.33
CA PRO A 182 5.00 14.92 1.95
C PRO A 182 4.96 14.17 3.28
N ILE A 183 6.08 13.54 3.64
CA ILE A 183 6.32 12.96 4.97
C ILE A 183 6.10 14.04 6.03
N TYR A 184 5.46 13.67 7.14
CA TYR A 184 5.23 14.59 8.26
C TYR A 184 6.57 15.06 8.87
N SER A 185 6.66 16.35 9.20
CA SER A 185 7.89 17.02 9.66
C SER A 185 7.73 17.81 10.96
N GLY A 186 6.64 17.57 11.73
CA GLY A 186 6.26 18.37 12.91
C GLY A 186 5.26 19.47 12.58
#